data_AF-A0A9W9QPG2-F1
#
_entry.id   AF-A0A9W9QPG2-F1
#
_cell.length_a   1.000
_cell.length_b   1.000
_cell.length_c   1.000
_cell.angle_alpha   90.00
_cell.angle_beta   90.00
_cell.angle_gamma   90.00
#
_symmetry.space_group_name_H-M   'P 1'
#
loop_
_entity.id
_entity.type
_entity.pdbx_description
1 polymer ?
#
loop_
_entity_poly.entity_id
_entity_poly.type
_entity_poly.pdbx_seq_one_letter_code
_entity_poly.pdbx_strand_id
1 'polypeptide(L)'
;MSAQNSAGIQTLLDAEREAQKIVQQDRTKRIRDAKSEAQKEIEDYKKQKEEEYKKFEGEHSSGFKAAEEESNKEADVKLQEIKDAGKKQGDEVVEGLIRVTTDVKPQVPEKIAA
;
A
#
# COMPACT_ATOMS: atom_id res chain seq x y z
N MET A 1 85.70 3.36 7.32
CA MET A 1 84.56 2.44 7.55
C MET A 1 83.31 3.25 7.95
N SER A 2 82.77 4.06 7.04
CA SER A 2 81.64 4.98 7.35
C SER A 2 80.53 4.96 6.29
N ALA A 3 80.85 4.60 5.03
CA ALA A 3 79.87 4.52 3.94
C ALA A 3 78.89 3.33 4.04
N GLN A 4 79.28 2.23 4.71
CA GLN A 4 78.39 1.09 4.94
C GLN A 4 77.30 1.39 5.99
N ASN A 5 77.58 2.27 6.97
CA ASN A 5 76.59 2.69 7.95
C ASN A 5 75.55 3.63 7.34
N SER A 6 75.93 4.54 6.43
CA SER A 6 74.98 5.45 5.79
C SER A 6 74.05 4.74 4.80
N ALA A 7 74.55 3.74 4.06
CA ALA A 7 73.74 2.98 3.10
C ALA A 7 72.69 2.11 3.80
N GLY A 8 73.05 1.41 4.90
CA GLY A 8 72.11 0.61 5.67
C GLY A 8 71.03 1.44 6.36
N ILE A 9 71.38 2.62 6.90
CA ILE A 9 70.41 3.55 7.49
C ILE A 9 69.43 4.06 6.43
N GLN A 10 69.90 4.38 5.22
CA GLN A 10 69.03 4.82 4.14
C GLN A 10 68.02 3.74 3.73
N THR A 11 68.45 2.48 3.63
CA THR A 11 67.54 1.36 3.35
C THR A 11 66.49 1.18 4.45
N LEU A 12 66.86 1.35 5.72
CA LEU A 12 65.91 1.28 6.83
C LEU A 12 64.90 2.43 6.81
N LEU A 13 65.34 3.65 6.49
CA LEU A 13 64.46 4.82 6.36
C LEU A 13 63.47 4.67 5.21
N ASP A 14 63.92 4.12 4.08
CA ASP A 14 63.04 3.87 2.93
C ASP A 14 62.03 2.74 3.24
N ALA A 15 62.47 1.68 3.93
CA ALA A 15 61.56 0.63 4.43
C ALA A 15 60.54 1.17 5.44
N GLU A 16 60.92 2.09 6.33
CA GLU A 16 60.00 2.73 7.27
C GLU A 16 58.93 3.55 6.55
N ARG A 17 59.31 4.32 5.52
CA ARG A 17 58.36 5.10 4.70
C ARG A 17 57.40 4.20 3.94
N GLU A 18 57.88 3.11 3.36
CA GLU A 18 57.02 2.13 2.68
C GLU A 18 56.05 1.47 3.64
N ALA A 19 56.52 1.05 4.82
CA ALA A 19 55.66 0.47 5.86
C ALA A 19 54.58 1.47 6.31
N GLN A 20 54.93 2.75 6.55
CA GLN A 20 53.96 3.78 6.89
C GLN A 20 52.91 3.99 5.78
N LYS A 21 53.34 3.99 4.51
CA LYS A 21 52.44 4.14 3.37
C LYS A 21 51.47 2.97 3.25
N ILE A 22 51.95 1.73 3.44
CA ILE A 22 51.12 0.52 3.44
C ILE A 22 50.07 0.62 4.54
N VAL A 23 50.45 0.97 5.77
CA VAL A 23 49.52 1.09 6.91
C VAL A 23 48.45 2.16 6.65
N GLN A 24 48.84 3.33 6.11
CA GLN A 24 47.86 4.37 5.77
C GLN A 24 46.90 3.95 4.66
N GLN A 25 47.40 3.26 3.63
CA GLN A 25 46.57 2.72 2.56
C GLN A 25 45.59 1.67 3.08
N ASP A 26 46.05 0.76 3.94
CA ASP A 26 45.21 -0.30 4.51
C ASP A 26 44.10 0.29 5.39
N ARG A 27 44.42 1.30 6.22
CA ARG A 27 43.43 2.03 7.01
C ARG A 27 42.38 2.70 6.13
N THR A 28 42.79 3.33 5.04
CA THR A 28 41.89 4.02 4.12
C THR A 28 40.99 3.05 3.35
N LYS A 29 41.56 1.91 2.93
CA LYS A 29 40.81 0.82 2.29
C LYS A 29 39.73 0.28 3.22
N ARG A 30 40.08 -0.11 4.45
CA ARG A 30 39.11 -0.61 5.44
C ARG A 30 37.96 0.36 5.70
N ILE A 31 38.24 1.66 5.79
CA ILE A 31 37.19 2.69 5.96
C ILE A 31 36.29 2.77 4.72
N ARG A 32 36.87 2.70 3.52
CA ARG A 32 36.10 2.75 2.27
C ARG A 32 35.24 1.50 2.11
N ASP A 33 35.80 0.33 2.39
CA ASP A 33 35.13 -0.97 2.27
C ASP A 33 33.97 -1.03 3.26
N ALA A 34 34.18 -0.67 4.53
CA ALA A 34 33.11 -0.60 5.53
C ALA A 34 31.98 0.38 5.13
N LYS A 35 32.30 1.52 4.52
CA LYS A 35 31.29 2.45 3.99
C LYS A 35 30.52 1.85 2.82
N SER A 36 31.21 1.18 1.90
CA SER A 36 30.58 0.55 0.74
C SER A 36 29.69 -0.63 1.14
N GLU A 37 30.11 -1.42 2.12
CA GLU A 37 29.33 -2.53 2.67
C GLU A 37 28.08 -2.01 3.38
N ALA A 38 28.21 -0.99 4.25
CA ALA A 38 27.06 -0.38 4.90
C ALA A 38 26.07 0.24 3.89
N GLN A 39 26.56 0.87 2.82
CA GLN A 39 25.70 1.41 1.76
C GLN A 39 24.95 0.30 1.02
N LYS A 40 25.63 -0.81 0.68
CA LYS A 40 24.98 -1.98 0.07
C LYS A 40 23.90 -2.56 0.99
N GLU A 41 24.20 -2.74 2.27
CA GLU A 41 23.24 -3.29 3.22
C GLU A 41 22.02 -2.38 3.40
N ILE A 42 22.20 -1.06 3.39
CA ILE A 42 21.10 -0.09 3.39
C ILE A 42 20.26 -0.19 2.11
N GLU A 43 20.90 -0.29 0.94
CA GLU A 43 20.20 -0.44 -0.33
C GLU A 43 19.42 -1.76 -0.41
N ASP A 44 20.02 -2.86 0.03
CA ASP A 44 19.38 -4.17 0.08
C ASP A 44 18.19 -4.16 1.06
N TYR A 45 18.36 -3.58 2.25
CA TYR A 45 17.26 -3.43 3.22
C TYR A 45 16.14 -2.55 2.68
N LYS A 46 16.48 -1.44 2.01
CA LYS A 46 15.49 -0.56 1.38
C LYS A 46 14.73 -1.31 0.29
N LYS A 47 15.43 -2.08 -0.55
CA LYS A 47 14.81 -2.87 -1.62
C LYS A 47 13.89 -3.95 -1.05
N GLN A 48 14.33 -4.68 -0.02
CA GLN A 48 13.48 -5.66 0.67
C GLN A 48 12.22 -5.00 1.24
N LYS A 49 12.34 -3.85 1.90
CA LYS A 49 11.18 -3.12 2.44
C LYS A 49 10.26 -2.59 1.35
N GLU A 50 10.80 -2.13 0.22
CA GLU A 50 9.99 -1.68 -0.91
C GLU A 50 9.25 -2.84 -1.59
N GLU A 51 9.88 -4.03 -1.68
CA GLU A 51 9.25 -5.25 -2.17
C GLU A 51 8.16 -5.75 -1.22
N GLU A 52 8.40 -5.75 0.09
CA GLU A 52 7.39 -6.04 1.12
C GLU A 52 6.22 -5.07 1.03
N TYR A 53 6.51 -3.77 0.90
CA TYR A 53 5.49 -2.73 0.78
C TYR A 53 4.66 -2.90 -0.50
N LYS A 54 5.28 -3.17 -1.64
CA LYS A 54 4.55 -3.44 -2.90
C LYS A 54 3.70 -4.70 -2.83
N LYS A 55 4.18 -5.77 -2.18
CA LYS A 55 3.37 -6.97 -1.93
C LYS A 55 2.18 -6.65 -1.04
N PHE A 56 2.41 -5.92 0.04
CA PHE A 56 1.36 -5.48 0.95
C PHE A 56 0.32 -4.60 0.25
N GLU A 57 0.74 -3.65 -0.59
CA GLU A 57 -0.15 -2.83 -1.42
C GLU A 57 -0.91 -3.67 -2.45
N GLY A 58 -0.28 -4.66 -3.07
CA GLY A 58 -0.95 -5.58 -4.00
C GLY A 58 -2.03 -6.40 -3.30
N GLU A 59 -1.69 -7.02 -2.17
CA GLU A 59 -2.61 -7.83 -1.37
C GLU A 59 -3.74 -6.98 -0.77
N HIS A 60 -3.45 -5.81 -0.19
CA HIS A 60 -4.48 -4.94 0.38
C HIS A 60 -5.29 -4.18 -0.67
N SER A 61 -4.73 -3.81 -1.82
CA SER A 61 -5.54 -3.21 -2.89
C SER A 61 -6.47 -4.25 -3.53
N SER A 62 -6.09 -5.53 -3.55
CA SER A 62 -6.98 -6.61 -4.00
C SER A 62 -8.16 -6.86 -3.05
N GLY A 63 -8.00 -6.55 -1.76
CA GLY A 63 -9.09 -6.61 -0.79
C GLY A 63 -10.26 -5.69 -1.17
N PHE A 64 -9.98 -4.56 -1.83
CA PHE A 64 -11.01 -3.65 -2.28
C PHE A 64 -11.89 -4.26 -3.39
N LYS A 65 -11.27 -4.97 -4.34
CA LYS A 65 -12.01 -5.64 -5.43
C LYS A 65 -12.83 -6.82 -4.92
N ALA A 66 -12.27 -7.62 -4.01
CA ALA A 66 -13.00 -8.74 -3.42
C ALA A 66 -14.22 -8.26 -2.61
N ALA A 67 -14.05 -7.21 -1.80
CA ALA A 67 -15.13 -6.58 -1.05
C ALA A 67 -16.17 -5.92 -1.98
N GLU A 68 -15.74 -5.29 -3.07
CA GLU A 68 -16.63 -4.69 -4.07
C GLU A 68 -17.44 -5.76 -4.82
N GLU A 69 -16.83 -6.86 -5.23
CA GLU A 69 -17.52 -7.97 -5.87
C GLU A 69 -18.52 -8.67 -4.93
N GLU A 70 -18.16 -8.87 -3.66
CA GLU A 70 -19.06 -9.44 -2.66
C GLU A 70 -20.24 -8.50 -2.37
N SER A 71 -19.97 -7.21 -2.19
CA SER A 71 -21.01 -6.20 -2.00
C SER A 71 -21.93 -6.07 -3.21
N ASN A 72 -21.41 -6.18 -4.43
CA ASN A 72 -22.22 -6.18 -5.65
C ASN A 72 -23.13 -7.41 -5.74
N LYS A 73 -22.61 -8.60 -5.40
CA LYS A 73 -23.43 -9.82 -5.35
C LYS A 73 -24.55 -9.72 -4.32
N GLU A 74 -24.26 -9.22 -3.13
CA GLU A 74 -25.30 -8.99 -2.11
C GLU A 74 -26.33 -7.95 -2.58
N ALA A 75 -25.88 -6.87 -3.22
CA ALA A 75 -26.78 -5.85 -3.76
C ALA A 75 -27.69 -6.43 -4.85
N ASP A 76 -27.17 -7.26 -5.74
CA ASP A 76 -27.95 -7.93 -6.79
C ASP A 76 -29.01 -8.88 -6.20
N VAL A 77 -28.67 -9.64 -5.16
CA VAL A 77 -29.63 -10.49 -4.45
C VAL A 77 -30.76 -9.65 -3.85
N LYS A 78 -30.42 -8.59 -3.11
CA LYS A 78 -31.42 -7.67 -2.53
C LYS A 78 -32.27 -7.00 -3.62
N LEU A 79 -31.69 -6.67 -4.77
CA LEU A 79 -32.41 -6.11 -5.91
C LEU A 79 -33.43 -7.09 -6.49
N GLN A 80 -33.08 -8.38 -6.58
CA GLN A 80 -34.01 -9.42 -7.00
C GLN A 80 -35.14 -9.59 -5.97
N GLU A 81 -34.82 -9.65 -4.68
CA GLU A 81 -35.82 -9.74 -3.61
C GLU A 81 -36.81 -8.57 -3.65
N ILE A 82 -36.33 -7.33 -3.84
CA ILE A 82 -37.19 -6.14 -3.96
C ILE A 82 -38.08 -6.24 -5.21
N LYS A 83 -37.53 -6.69 -6.35
CA LYS A 83 -38.31 -6.86 -7.58
C LYS A 83 -39.39 -7.91 -7.42
N ASP A 84 -39.09 -9.02 -6.76
CA ASP A 84 -40.04 -10.11 -6.54
C ASP A 84 -41.12 -9.72 -5.52
N ALA A 85 -40.74 -9.03 -4.44
CA ALA A 85 -41.70 -8.44 -3.50
C ALA A 85 -42.61 -7.42 -4.20
N GLY A 86 -42.03 -6.55 -5.03
CA GLY A 86 -42.77 -5.55 -5.81
C GLY A 86 -43.73 -6.17 -6.82
N LYS A 87 -43.35 -7.26 -7.50
CA LYS A 87 -44.27 -8.02 -8.37
C LYS A 87 -45.39 -8.67 -7.57
N LYS A 88 -45.09 -9.24 -6.41
CA LYS A 88 -46.07 -9.95 -5.58
C LYS A 88 -47.12 -9.02 -4.98
N GLN A 89 -46.71 -7.83 -4.54
CA GLN A 89 -47.60 -6.85 -3.90
C GLN A 89 -48.12 -5.78 -4.88
N GLY A 90 -47.51 -5.65 -6.05
CA GLY A 90 -47.83 -4.62 -7.03
C GLY A 90 -49.27 -4.67 -7.50
N ASP A 91 -49.77 -5.87 -7.82
CA ASP A 91 -51.15 -6.05 -8.30
C ASP A 91 -52.19 -5.65 -7.24
N GLU A 92 -51.94 -6.01 -5.98
CA GLU A 92 -52.82 -5.65 -4.85
C GLU A 92 -52.83 -4.13 -4.60
N VAL A 93 -51.68 -3.48 -4.69
CA VAL A 93 -51.56 -2.02 -4.54
C VAL A 93 -52.26 -1.28 -5.69
N VAL A 94 -52.10 -1.77 -6.93
CA VAL A 94 -52.77 -1.19 -8.11
C VAL A 94 -54.29 -1.34 -7.98
N GLU A 95 -54.79 -2.50 -7.59
CA GLU A 95 -56.22 -2.71 -7.37
C GLU A 95 -56.77 -1.82 -6.25
N GLY A 96 -56.03 -1.70 -5.14
CA GLY A 96 -56.37 -0.80 -4.04
C GLY A 96 -56.44 0.67 -4.46
N LEU A 97 -55.46 1.14 -5.24
CA LEU A 97 -55.46 2.49 -5.81
C LEU A 97 -56.65 2.71 -6.74
N ILE A 98 -56.92 1.80 -7.67
CA ILE A 98 -58.08 1.90 -8.58
C ILE A 98 -59.38 1.98 -7.79
N ARG A 99 -59.54 1.15 -6.75
CA ARG A 99 -60.72 1.12 -5.90
C ARG A 99 -60.92 2.45 -5.15
N VAL A 100 -59.88 3.01 -4.55
CA VAL A 100 -59.96 4.31 -3.87
C VAL A 100 -60.25 5.45 -4.85
N THR A 101 -59.69 5.39 -6.06
CA THR A 101 -59.88 6.46 -7.06
C THR A 101 -61.28 6.40 -7.70
N THR A 102 -61.90 5.22 -7.77
CA THR A 102 -63.25 5.02 -8.32
C THR A 102 -64.36 5.10 -7.27
N ASP A 103 -64.07 4.88 -5.98
CA ASP A 103 -65.00 5.07 -4.86
C ASP A 103 -65.12 6.56 -4.50
N VAL A 104 -65.89 7.30 -5.31
CA VAL A 104 -66.19 8.71 -5.06
C VAL A 104 -67.10 8.81 -3.85
N LYS A 105 -66.54 9.22 -2.70
CA LYS A 105 -67.29 9.60 -1.49
C LYS A 105 -67.46 11.11 -1.44
N PRO A 106 -68.56 11.66 -1.98
CA PRO A 106 -68.82 13.08 -1.89
C PRO A 106 -68.99 13.48 -0.42
N GLN A 107 -68.12 14.38 0.05
CA GLN A 107 -68.29 15.04 1.33
C GLN A 107 -68.75 16.47 1.11
N VAL A 108 -69.74 16.90 1.90
CA VAL A 108 -70.16 18.30 1.91
C VAL A 108 -69.03 19.11 2.56
N PRO A 109 -68.56 20.19 1.93
CA PRO A 109 -67.55 21.06 2.52
C PRO A 109 -68.02 21.57 3.90
N GLU A 110 -67.17 21.50 4.92
CA GLU A 110 -67.51 21.92 6.31
C GLU A 110 -68.09 23.33 6.40
N LYS A 111 -67.73 24.21 5.46
CA LYS A 111 -68.23 25.60 5.38
C LYS A 111 -69.71 25.74 5.01
N ILE A 112 -70.35 24.66 4.55
CA ILE A 112 -71.76 24.63 4.12
C ILE A 112 -72.62 23.83 5.12
N ALA A 113 -71.99 23.04 6.01
CA ALA A 113 -72.66 22.16 6.96
C ALA A 113 -73.02 22.83 8.32
N ALA A 114 -72.83 24.14 8.44
CA ALA A 114 -73.14 24.95 9.64
C ALA A 114 -74.13 26.06 9.33
#